data_AF-A0A699XBL6-F1
#
_entry.id   AF-A0A699XBL6-F1
#
_cell.length_a   1.000
_cell.length_b   1.000
_cell.length_c   1.000
_cell.angle_alpha   90.00
_cell.angle_beta   90.00
_cell.angle_gamma   90.00
#
_symmetry.space_group_name_H-M   'P 1'
#
loop_
_entity.id
_entity.type
_entity.pdbx_description
1 polymer ?
#
loop_
_entity_poly.entity_id
_entity_poly.type
_entity_poly.pdbx_seq_one_letter_code
_entity_poly.pdbx_strand_id
1 'polypeptide(L)'
;QFLDHVINSEGIHVDPAKIESIKDWASPKSPMEIRQFLGLAGYYRRFIEGFLKIAKPMTKLTKKKINFEWGDKQEAAFQLLKQKLCSVPILALP
;
A
#
# COMPACT_ATOMS: atom_id res chain seq x y z
N GLN A 1 -19.65 -13.13 -3.69
CA GLN A 1 -18.32 -12.75 -3.20
C GLN A 1 -17.35 -13.85 -3.60
N PHE A 2 -16.41 -13.57 -4.49
CA PHE A 2 -15.37 -14.53 -4.91
C PHE A 2 -14.03 -13.80 -4.76
N LEU A 3 -13.13 -14.34 -3.93
CA LEU A 3 -11.80 -13.75 -3.62
C LEU A 3 -11.83 -12.26 -3.19
N ASP A 4 -12.81 -11.84 -2.39
CA ASP A 4 -12.93 -10.45 -1.89
C ASP A 4 -13.01 -9.35 -2.97
N HIS A 5 -13.52 -9.68 -4.15
CA HIS A 5 -13.76 -8.71 -5.22
C HIS A 5 -15.26 -8.55 -5.46
N VAL A 6 -15.72 -7.29 -5.54
CA VAL A 6 -17.02 -6.95 -6.14
C VAL A 6 -16.79 -6.78 -7.62
N ILE A 7 -17.25 -7.74 -8.42
CA ILE A 7 -17.21 -7.68 -9.88
C ILE A 7 -18.56 -7.13 -10.33
N ASN A 8 -18.57 -5.96 -10.96
CA ASN A 8 -19.75 -5.42 -11.64
C ASN A 8 -19.41 -5.19 -13.13
N SER A 9 -20.35 -4.65 -13.91
CA SER A 9 -20.19 -4.36 -15.33
C SER A 9 -19.12 -3.30 -15.66
N GLU A 10 -18.54 -2.63 -14.66
CA GLU A 10 -17.54 -1.57 -14.80
C GLU A 10 -16.11 -2.01 -14.41
N GLY A 11 -15.93 -3.17 -13.75
CA GLY A 11 -14.62 -3.78 -13.47
C GLY A 11 -14.51 -4.48 -12.11
N ILE A 12 -13.25 -4.73 -11.69
CA ILE A 12 -12.91 -5.22 -10.34
C ILE A 12 -12.87 -4.04 -9.38
N HIS A 13 -13.86 -3.96 -8.48
CA HIS A 13 -13.83 -2.98 -7.40
C HIS A 13 -13.06 -3.55 -6.20
N VAL A 14 -12.10 -2.77 -5.68
CA VAL A 14 -11.56 -3.01 -4.35
C VAL A 14 -12.70 -2.80 -3.37
N ASP A 15 -12.95 -3.80 -2.52
CA ASP A 15 -13.93 -3.70 -1.46
C ASP A 15 -13.73 -2.38 -0.68
N PRO A 16 -14.75 -1.51 -0.58
CA PRO A 16 -14.67 -0.27 0.20
C PRO A 16 -14.13 -0.49 1.62
N ALA A 17 -14.42 -1.65 2.24
CA ALA A 17 -13.87 -2.03 3.55
C ALA A 17 -12.33 -2.22 3.54
N LYS A 18 -11.76 -2.66 2.40
CA LYS A 18 -10.29 -2.71 2.21
C LYS A 18 -9.69 -1.33 2.03
N ILE A 19 -10.41 -0.36 1.47
CA ILE A 19 -9.92 1.02 1.34
C ILE A 19 -9.91 1.71 2.70
N GLU A 20 -10.96 1.52 3.51
CA GLU A 20 -11.04 2.07 4.87
C GLU A 20 -9.93 1.51 5.76
N SER A 21 -9.68 0.20 5.72
CA SER A 21 -8.58 -0.41 6.48
C SER A 21 -7.19 0.08 6.04
N ILE A 22 -6.97 0.42 4.77
CA ILE A 22 -5.72 1.08 4.31
C ILE A 22 -5.64 2.50 4.85
N LYS A 23 -6.76 3.25 4.84
CA LYS A 23 -6.83 4.63 5.34
C LYS A 23 -6.52 4.72 6.83
N ASP A 24 -6.98 3.75 7.60
CA ASP A 24 -6.77 3.70 9.06
C ASP A 24 -5.50 2.93 9.47
N TRP A 25 -4.73 2.44 8.49
CA TRP A 25 -3.50 1.69 8.75
C TRP A 25 -2.48 2.56 9.50
N ALA A 26 -2.10 2.14 10.71
CA ALA A 26 -1.15 2.85 11.56
C ALA A 26 0.30 2.73 11.05
N SER A 27 1.14 3.72 11.33
CA SER A 27 2.55 3.68 10.92
C SER A 27 3.24 2.39 11.41
N PRO A 28 3.91 1.65 10.51
CA PRO A 28 4.60 0.41 10.85
C PRO A 28 5.63 0.59 11.96
N LYS A 29 5.62 -0.31 12.93
CA LYS A 29 6.59 -0.33 14.04
C LYS A 29 7.64 -1.43 13.90
N SER A 30 7.52 -2.25 12.85
CA SER A 30 8.43 -3.36 12.61
C SER A 30 8.69 -3.60 11.11
N PRO A 31 9.85 -4.19 10.75
CA PRO A 31 10.09 -4.65 9.38
C PRO A 31 9.04 -5.63 8.85
N MET A 32 8.37 -6.36 9.75
CA MET A 32 7.31 -7.31 9.38
C MET A 32 6.05 -6.57 8.92
N GLU A 33 5.62 -5.56 9.67
CA GLU A 33 4.48 -4.71 9.30
C GLU A 33 4.73 -3.96 7.99
N ILE A 34 5.97 -3.49 7.76
CA ILE A 34 6.34 -2.89 6.47
C ILE A 34 6.16 -3.91 5.33
N ARG A 35 6.59 -5.16 5.52
CA ARG A 35 6.43 -6.21 4.50
C ARG A 35 4.96 -6.52 4.23
N GLN A 36 4.11 -6.53 5.26
CA GLN A 36 2.67 -6.73 5.11
C GLN A 36 2.05 -5.61 4.29
N PHE A 37 2.33 -4.35 4.65
CA PHE A 37 1.84 -3.19 3.92
C PHE A 37 2.33 -3.16 2.47
N LEU A 38 3.64 -3.35 2.24
CA LEU A 38 4.21 -3.39 0.89
C LEU A 38 3.71 -4.57 0.06
N GLY A 39 3.35 -5.70 0.70
CA GLY A 39 2.72 -6.84 0.04
C GLY A 39 1.35 -6.47 -0.54
N LEU A 40 0.51 -5.83 0.26
CA LEU A 40 -0.80 -5.33 -0.18
C LEU A 40 -0.64 -4.22 -1.24
N ALA A 41 0.17 -3.20 -0.95
CA ALA A 41 0.40 -2.09 -1.86
C ALA A 41 1.02 -2.56 -3.19
N GLY A 42 1.80 -3.64 -3.15
CA GLY A 42 2.40 -4.30 -4.30
C GLY A 42 1.39 -4.88 -5.29
N TYR A 43 0.22 -5.32 -4.82
CA TYR A 43 -0.87 -5.77 -5.70
C TYR A 43 -1.36 -4.63 -6.61
N TYR A 44 -1.48 -3.42 -6.06
CA TYR A 44 -1.93 -2.20 -6.76
C TYR A 44 -0.80 -1.40 -7.42
N ARG A 45 0.45 -1.90 -7.39
CA ARG A 45 1.63 -1.17 -7.85
C ARG A 45 1.51 -0.62 -9.27
N ARG A 46 0.75 -1.29 -10.15
CA ARG A 46 0.59 -0.92 -11.56
C ARG A 46 -0.22 0.38 -11.75
N PHE A 47 -0.99 0.77 -10.73
CA PHE A 47 -1.84 1.97 -10.74
C PHE A 47 -1.20 3.13 -9.97
N ILE A 48 -0.06 2.90 -9.31
CA ILE A 48 0.65 3.91 -8.54
C ILE A 48 1.90 4.30 -9.32
N GLU A 49 1.82 5.43 -10.01
CA GLU A 49 2.98 5.99 -10.70
C GLU A 49 4.13 6.22 -9.70
N GLY A 50 5.31 5.73 -10.07
CA GLY A 50 6.50 5.87 -9.23
C GLY A 50 6.50 4.98 -7.97
N PHE A 51 5.63 3.97 -7.87
CA PHE A 51 5.52 3.08 -6.70
C PHE A 51 6.89 2.66 -6.12
N LEU A 52 7.80 2.16 -6.96
CA LEU A 52 9.12 1.71 -6.51
C LEU A 52 9.96 2.84 -5.90
N LYS A 53 9.83 4.08 -6.42
CA LYS A 53 10.55 5.24 -5.88
C LYS A 53 10.00 5.61 -4.50
N ILE A 54 8.69 5.57 -4.33
CA ILE A 54 8.00 5.89 -3.07
C ILE A 54 8.26 4.80 -2.03
N ALA A 55 8.19 3.51 -2.42
CA ALA A 55 8.40 2.37 -1.52
C ALA A 55 9.86 2.17 -1.10
N LYS A 56 10.83 2.76 -1.81
CA LYS A 56 12.28 2.60 -1.58
C LYS A 56 12.72 2.83 -0.13
N PRO A 57 12.39 3.95 0.55
CA PRO A 57 12.76 4.17 1.95
C PRO A 57 12.24 3.07 2.89
N MET A 58 11.01 2.58 2.69
CA MET A 58 10.44 1.48 3.47
C MET A 58 11.08 0.13 3.14
N THR A 59 11.34 -0.14 1.86
CA THR A 59 11.97 -1.39 1.40
C THR A 59 13.41 -1.51 1.91
N LYS A 60 14.09 -0.39 2.20
CA LYS A 60 15.40 -0.42 2.87
C LYS A 60 15.29 -1.00 4.28
N LEU A 61 14.25 -0.64 5.03
CA LEU A 61 14.03 -1.12 6.40
C LEU A 61 13.64 -2.61 6.49
N THR A 62 13.29 -3.26 5.38
CA THR A 62 12.96 -4.70 5.37
C THR A 62 14.16 -5.60 5.11
N LYS A 63 15.33 -5.04 4.74
CA LYS A 63 16.55 -5.79 4.45
C LYS A 63 17.18 -6.34 5.74
N LYS A 64 17.84 -7.50 5.61
CA LYS A 64 18.61 -8.09 6.71
C LYS A 64 19.77 -7.16 7.10
N LYS A 65 20.11 -7.14 8.40
CA LYS A 65 21.24 -6.38 8.99
C LYS A 65 21.12 -4.84 8.88
N ILE A 66 19.91 -4.32 8.76
CA ILE A 66 19.65 -2.87 8.86
C ILE A 66 18.90 -2.60 10.15
N ASN A 67 19.33 -1.58 10.90
CA ASN A 67 18.61 -1.10 12.07
C ASN A 67 17.27 -0.51 11.64
N PHE A 68 16.21 -0.89 12.34
CA PHE A 68 14.89 -0.34 12.08
C PHE A 68 14.83 1.09 12.63
N GLU A 69 14.89 2.06 11.72
CA GLU A 69 14.76 3.48 12.02
C GLU A 69 13.62 4.06 11.19
N TRP A 70 12.46 4.18 11.83
CA TRP A 70 11.30 4.84 11.24
C TRP A 70 11.38 6.34 11.50
N GLY A 71 11.60 7.12 10.44
CA GLY A 71 11.65 8.57 10.52
C GLY A 71 10.82 9.24 9.43
N ASP A 72 10.97 10.55 9.28
CA ASP A 72 10.12 11.38 8.42
C ASP A 72 10.09 10.92 6.96
N LYS A 73 11.21 10.38 6.44
CA LYS A 73 11.30 9.88 5.06
C LYS A 73 10.43 8.64 4.85
N GLN A 74 10.38 7.75 5.83
CA GLN A 74 9.57 6.54 5.78
C GLN A 74 8.10 6.87 6.03
N GLU A 75 7.83 7.76 6.98
CA GLU A 75 6.48 8.24 7.27
C GLU A 75 5.88 8.96 6.05
N ALA A 76 6.60 9.89 5.43
CA ALA A 76 6.14 10.58 4.23
C ALA A 76 5.87 9.61 3.07
N ALA A 77 6.73 8.60 2.88
CA ALA A 77 6.53 7.56 1.88
C ALA A 77 5.31 6.68 2.17
N PHE A 78 5.09 6.32 3.44
CA PHE A 78 3.95 5.55 3.90
C PHE A 78 2.63 6.30 3.67
N GLN A 79 2.56 7.56 4.10
CA GLN A 79 1.39 8.41 3.91
C GLN A 79 1.10 8.67 2.43
N LEU A 80 2.15 8.91 1.62
CA LEU A 80 1.98 9.09 0.17
C LEU A 80 1.43 7.82 -0.50
N LEU A 81 1.91 6.62 -0.11
CA LEU A 81 1.35 5.37 -0.63
C LEU A 81 -0.10 5.16 -0.15
N LYS A 82 -0.43 5.45 1.10
CA LYS A 82 -1.82 5.40 1.60
C LYS A 82 -2.73 6.32 0.78
N GLN A 83 -2.33 7.57 0.54
CA GLN A 83 -3.10 8.50 -0.26
C GLN A 83 -3.29 8.03 -1.70
N LYS A 84 -2.23 7.50 -2.34
CA LYS A 84 -2.32 6.94 -3.68
C LYS A 84 -3.25 5.71 -3.71
N LEU A 85 -3.13 4.81 -2.73
CA LEU A 85 -3.99 3.62 -2.59
C LEU A 85 -5.47 3.96 -2.40
N CYS A 86 -5.77 5.04 -1.68
CA CYS A 86 -7.13 5.54 -1.48
C CYS A 86 -7.63 6.44 -2.63
N SER A 87 -6.82 6.70 -3.66
CA SER A 87 -7.22 7.55 -4.78
C SER A 87 -8.02 6.77 -5.83
N VAL A 88 -9.06 7.43 -6.35
CA VAL A 88 -10.12 6.89 -7.22
C VAL A 88 -9.63 6.12 -8.47
N PRO A 89 -8.53 6.45 -9.17
CA PRO A 89 -8.16 5.72 -10.39
C PRO A 89 -7.58 4.31 -10.18
N ILE A 90 -7.36 3.87 -8.93
CA ILE A 90 -6.96 2.48 -8.62
C ILE A 90 -8.17 1.52 -8.61
N LEU A 91 -9.37 2.06 -8.44
CA LEU A 91 -10.63 1.32 -8.26
C LEU A 91 -11.31 0.91 -9.56
N ALA A 92 -10.74 1.29 -10.70
CA ALA A 92 -11.31 1.09 -12.01
C ALA A 92 -10.24 0.52 -12.94
N LEU A 93 -9.90 -0.77 -12.81
CA LEU A 93 -9.16 -1.49 -13.86
C LEU A 93 -9.58 -2.98 -13.86
N PRO A 94 -9.53 -3.61 -15.05
CA PRO A 94 -10.50 -4.57 -15.56
C PRO A 94 -10.47 -5.96 -14.93
#